data_AF-A0A940R1D7-F1
#
_entry.id   AF-A0A940R1D7-F1
#
_cell.length_a   1.000
_cell.length_b   1.000
_cell.length_c   1.000
_cell.angle_alpha   90.00
_cell.angle_beta   90.00
_cell.angle_gamma   90.00
#
_symmetry.space_group_name_H-M   'P 1'
#
loop_
_entity.id
_entity.type
_entity.pdbx_description
1 polymer ?
#
loop_
_entity_poly.entity_id
_entity_poly.type
_entity_poly.pdbx_seq_one_letter_code
_entity_poly.pdbx_strand_id
1 'polypeptide(L)'
;MEMEIGSGPGIRLSTLPEGSVKKRIRERNWTRLICGLVLVMFCAGAFAQDSTGVVVDSSVSFDRKKRITWVAAANAGFYAGSLTALNAAWYKGYERSSFHTFDDSREWLQLDKAGHAWTAYTTGKYLTDMWEWAGLPHKKAVWVGGLSGAAYLTVIEFLDAYSAEWGWSWSDIGANVFGSTLFIGQELMWNEQRIQLKFSFHPSSYKDPMLESRADNLFGKPWYERMLKDYNAQTYWLSANLKSFFKQSNLPEWLNV
;
A
#
# COMPACT_ATOMS: atom_id res chain seq x y z
N MET A 1 -29.05 8.25 -45.32
CA MET A 1 -29.13 9.55 -44.61
C MET A 1 -28.04 9.50 -43.55
N GLU A 2 -26.85 9.90 -43.96
CA GLU A 2 -25.63 9.96 -43.16
C GLU A 2 -25.76 11.13 -42.19
N MET A 3 -25.46 10.91 -40.90
CA MET A 3 -25.39 11.98 -39.91
C MET A 3 -23.96 12.48 -39.84
N GLU A 4 -23.80 13.75 -40.21
CA GLU A 4 -22.59 14.55 -40.03
C GLU A 4 -22.15 14.62 -38.57
N ILE A 5 -20.85 14.48 -38.37
CA ILE A 5 -20.17 14.63 -37.09
C ILE A 5 -19.88 16.13 -36.91
N GLY A 6 -20.65 16.78 -36.03
CA GLY A 6 -20.48 18.19 -35.71
C GLY A 6 -19.16 18.47 -34.98
N SER A 7 -18.39 19.40 -35.52
CA SER A 7 -17.15 19.96 -34.97
C SER A 7 -17.43 20.80 -33.71
N GLY A 8 -16.99 20.30 -32.55
CA GLY A 8 -16.87 21.05 -31.29
C GLY A 8 -15.55 21.83 -31.19
N PRO A 9 -15.45 22.83 -30.30
CA PRO A 9 -14.52 23.95 -30.43
C PRO A 9 -13.06 23.55 -30.20
N GLY A 10 -12.19 24.01 -31.11
CA GLY A 10 -10.76 23.78 -31.09
C GLY A 10 -10.11 24.24 -29.79
N ILE A 11 -9.42 23.30 -29.13
CA ILE A 11 -8.51 23.59 -28.03
C ILE A 11 -7.32 24.36 -28.64
N ARG A 12 -7.30 25.67 -28.44
CA ARG A 12 -6.09 26.48 -28.67
C ARG A 12 -5.02 25.95 -27.72
N LEU A 13 -3.93 25.42 -28.29
CA LEU A 13 -2.67 25.20 -27.60
C LEU A 13 -2.14 26.55 -27.11
N SER A 14 -2.55 26.97 -25.91
CA SER A 14 -1.84 28.01 -25.17
C SER A 14 -0.51 27.43 -24.72
N THR A 15 0.56 27.89 -25.35
CA THR A 15 1.94 27.68 -24.91
C THR A 15 2.06 27.98 -23.43
N LEU A 16 2.24 26.95 -22.61
CA LEU A 16 2.60 27.11 -21.20
C LEU A 16 3.95 27.87 -21.14
N PRO A 17 4.13 28.83 -20.22
CA PRO A 17 5.37 29.57 -20.14
C PRO A 17 6.52 28.60 -19.82
N GLU A 18 7.57 28.63 -20.64
CA GLU A 18 8.82 27.82 -20.56
C GLU A 18 9.60 27.95 -19.22
N GLY A 19 9.05 28.65 -18.22
CA GLY A 19 9.67 28.88 -16.92
C GLY A 19 9.34 27.85 -15.84
N SER A 20 8.24 27.09 -15.93
CA SER A 20 7.81 26.14 -14.88
C SER A 20 8.41 24.73 -15.00
N VAL A 21 9.10 24.43 -16.11
CA VAL A 21 9.74 23.14 -16.39
C VAL A 21 11.22 23.11 -15.99
N LYS A 22 11.82 24.26 -15.64
CA LYS A 22 13.28 24.47 -15.51
C LYS A 22 13.91 24.27 -14.11
N LYS A 23 13.26 23.54 -13.19
CA LYS A 23 13.89 23.09 -11.92
C LYS A 23 14.09 21.56 -11.87
N ARG A 24 14.54 20.96 -12.96
CA ARG A 24 14.73 19.50 -13.05
C ARG A 24 16.13 19.13 -13.56
N ILE A 25 17.16 19.45 -12.78
CA ILE A 25 18.50 18.85 -12.94
C ILE A 25 19.15 18.69 -11.57
N ARG A 26 19.06 17.48 -11.00
CA ARG A 26 20.19 16.83 -10.32
C ARG A 26 19.90 15.34 -10.10
N GLU A 27 20.45 14.52 -10.99
CA GLU A 27 20.56 13.07 -10.77
C GLU A 27 21.33 12.78 -9.47
N ARG A 28 20.77 11.94 -8.58
CA ARG A 28 21.58 11.22 -7.57
C ARG A 28 20.85 10.02 -6.94
N ASN A 29 21.13 8.82 -7.46
CA ASN A 29 21.18 7.54 -6.73
C ASN A 29 20.04 7.23 -5.72
N TRP A 30 18.79 7.22 -6.19
CA TRP A 30 17.59 6.98 -5.39
C TRP A 30 17.22 5.49 -5.20
N THR A 31 17.86 4.60 -5.95
CA THR A 31 17.55 3.17 -6.05
C THR A 31 17.79 2.32 -4.79
N ARG A 32 18.32 2.88 -3.70
CA ARG A 32 18.68 2.12 -2.48
C ARG A 32 17.68 2.27 -1.33
N LEU A 33 16.83 3.29 -1.33
CA LEU A 33 15.97 3.62 -0.18
C LEU A 33 14.56 3.03 -0.30
N ILE A 34 13.99 2.99 -1.50
CA ILE A 34 12.68 2.34 -1.75
C ILE A 34 12.80 0.82 -1.65
N CYS A 35 13.99 0.27 -1.93
CA CYS A 35 14.33 -1.13 -1.71
C CYS A 35 14.06 -1.57 -0.26
N GLY A 36 14.21 -0.71 0.76
CA GLY A 36 13.99 -1.09 2.16
C GLY A 36 12.52 -1.28 2.54
N LEU A 37 11.62 -0.48 1.95
CA LEU A 37 10.18 -0.51 2.22
C LEU A 37 9.49 -1.72 1.58
N VAL A 38 9.95 -2.13 0.39
CA VAL A 38 9.41 -3.29 -0.34
C VAL A 38 10.10 -4.61 0.06
N LEU A 39 11.39 -4.61 0.42
CA LEU A 39 12.08 -5.85 0.83
C LEU A 39 11.48 -6.48 2.09
N VAL A 40 11.00 -5.69 3.05
CA VAL A 40 10.50 -6.25 4.32
C VAL A 40 9.13 -6.92 4.13
N MET A 41 8.31 -6.45 3.19
CA MET A 41 7.07 -7.17 2.82
C MET A 41 7.36 -8.48 2.05
N PHE A 42 8.47 -8.57 1.32
CA PHE A 42 8.84 -9.80 0.60
C PHE A 42 9.54 -10.84 1.51
N CYS A 43 10.25 -10.40 2.56
CA CYS A 43 10.86 -11.32 3.53
C CYS A 43 9.84 -12.05 4.42
N ALA A 44 8.61 -11.54 4.54
CA ALA A 44 7.51 -12.25 5.22
C ALA A 44 6.93 -13.39 4.37
N GLY A 45 7.25 -13.49 3.07
CA GLY A 45 6.87 -14.58 2.19
C GLY A 45 7.82 -15.78 2.21
N ALA A 46 8.97 -15.68 2.90
CA ALA A 46 9.92 -16.77 3.06
C ALA A 46 9.55 -17.68 4.24
N PHE A 47 8.29 -18.08 4.35
CA PHE A 47 7.97 -19.29 5.11
C PHE A 47 8.33 -20.47 4.22
N ALA A 48 9.52 -21.02 4.43
CA ALA A 48 9.88 -22.32 3.89
C ALA A 48 8.77 -23.31 4.27
N GLN A 49 8.10 -23.91 3.29
CA GLN A 49 7.35 -25.13 3.50
C GLN A 49 8.38 -26.20 3.88
N ASP A 50 8.60 -26.39 5.17
CA ASP A 50 9.35 -27.53 5.65
C ASP A 50 8.48 -28.77 5.44
N SER A 51 8.76 -29.49 4.36
CA SER A 51 8.20 -30.81 4.07
C SER A 51 9.05 -31.94 4.63
N THR A 52 10.09 -31.61 5.40
CA THR A 52 10.91 -32.63 6.05
C THR A 52 10.28 -32.99 7.40
N GLY A 53 9.98 -34.26 7.61
CA GLY A 53 9.52 -34.81 8.88
C GLY A 53 10.58 -34.78 9.98
N VAL A 54 11.45 -33.77 9.98
CA VAL A 54 12.46 -33.55 11.01
C VAL A 54 11.74 -32.96 12.22
N VAL A 55 11.63 -33.76 13.28
CA VAL A 55 11.29 -33.26 14.60
C VAL A 55 12.45 -32.39 15.06
N VAL A 56 12.41 -31.10 14.71
CA VAL A 56 13.26 -30.11 15.34
C VAL A 56 12.87 -30.10 16.81
N ASP A 57 13.84 -30.38 17.68
CA ASP A 57 13.67 -30.29 19.11
C ASP A 57 13.11 -28.89 19.45
N SER A 58 11.83 -28.86 19.86
CA SER A 58 11.11 -27.64 20.22
C SER A 58 11.58 -27.04 21.56
N SER A 59 12.66 -27.57 22.15
CA SER A 59 13.22 -27.14 23.44
C SER A 59 13.76 -25.71 23.45
N VAL A 60 14.07 -25.10 22.29
CA VAL A 60 14.32 -23.67 22.20
C VAL A 60 12.98 -22.93 22.08
N SER A 61 12.13 -23.04 23.10
CA SER A 61 10.98 -22.16 23.23
C SER A 61 11.51 -20.77 23.56
N PHE A 62 11.68 -19.92 22.55
CA PHE A 62 12.04 -18.52 22.78
C PHE A 62 11.00 -17.92 23.73
N ASP A 63 11.44 -17.36 24.86
CA ASP A 63 10.55 -16.81 25.89
C ASP A 63 9.52 -15.89 25.23
N ARG A 64 8.23 -16.18 25.42
CA ARG A 64 7.11 -15.45 24.84
C ARG A 64 7.26 -13.95 25.07
N LYS A 65 7.63 -13.52 26.28
CA LYS A 65 7.82 -12.09 26.60
C LYS A 65 8.97 -11.52 25.79
N LYS A 66 10.09 -12.22 25.70
CA LYS A 66 11.24 -11.77 24.88
C LYS A 66 10.86 -11.66 23.41
N ARG A 67 10.13 -12.63 22.86
CA ARG A 67 9.68 -12.62 21.47
C ARG A 67 8.74 -11.45 21.18
N ILE A 68 7.75 -11.21 22.05
CA ILE A 68 6.88 -10.03 21.95
C ILE A 68 7.70 -8.74 21.99
N THR A 69 8.66 -8.62 22.91
CA THR A 69 9.53 -7.44 23.01
C THR A 69 10.36 -7.25 21.74
N TRP A 70 10.93 -8.30 21.18
CA TRP A 70 11.70 -8.21 19.93
C TRP A 70 10.84 -7.82 18.74
N VAL A 71 9.64 -8.41 18.61
CA VAL A 71 8.68 -8.02 17.56
C VAL A 71 8.28 -6.55 17.75
N ALA A 72 7.98 -6.11 18.97
CA ALA A 72 7.66 -4.71 19.26
C ALA A 72 8.80 -3.76 18.89
N ALA A 73 10.03 -4.07 19.29
CA ALA A 73 11.21 -3.27 18.99
C ALA A 73 11.49 -3.23 17.48
N ALA A 74 11.36 -4.36 16.79
CA ALA A 74 11.52 -4.46 15.34
C ALA A 74 10.46 -3.63 14.60
N ASN A 75 9.19 -3.72 15.01
CA ASN A 75 8.11 -2.91 14.43
C ASN A 75 8.34 -1.42 14.66
N ALA A 76 8.69 -1.00 15.88
CA ALA A 76 8.97 0.39 16.19
C ALA A 76 10.16 0.93 15.38
N GLY A 77 11.24 0.15 15.29
CA GLY A 77 12.42 0.49 14.51
C GLY A 77 12.11 0.59 13.01
N PHE A 78 11.35 -0.37 12.47
CA PHE A 78 10.91 -0.35 11.08
C PHE A 78 9.98 0.83 10.80
N TYR A 79 9.02 1.11 11.68
CA TYR A 79 8.09 2.23 11.59
C TYR A 79 8.85 3.57 11.52
N ALA A 80 9.73 3.82 12.50
CA ALA A 80 10.52 5.06 12.55
C ALA A 80 11.50 5.18 11.37
N GLY A 81 12.19 4.09 11.04
CA GLY A 81 13.15 4.06 9.94
C GLY A 81 12.49 4.28 8.59
N SER A 82 11.35 3.63 8.34
CA SER A 82 10.61 3.76 7.09
C SER A 82 9.99 5.15 6.91
N LEU A 83 9.39 5.73 7.95
CA LEU A 83 8.88 7.11 7.89
C LEU A 83 10.00 8.13 7.70
N THR A 84 11.17 7.91 8.33
CA THR A 84 12.33 8.79 8.11
C THR A 84 12.81 8.71 6.66
N ALA A 85 12.88 7.49 6.10
CA ALA A 85 13.24 7.28 4.71
C ALA A 85 12.21 7.88 3.75
N LEU A 86 10.92 7.70 4.03
CA LEU A 86 9.81 8.30 3.28
C LEU A 86 9.88 9.83 3.32
N ASN A 87 10.03 10.42 4.51
CA ASN A 87 10.17 11.86 4.67
C ASN A 87 11.32 12.41 3.82
N ALA A 88 12.47 11.73 3.86
CA ALA A 88 13.64 12.09 3.08
C ALA A 88 13.51 11.84 1.57
N ALA A 89 12.65 10.92 1.13
CA ALA A 89 12.50 10.54 -0.28
C ALA A 89 11.32 11.25 -0.97
N TRP A 90 10.26 11.53 -0.24
CA TRP A 90 8.98 12.02 -0.77
C TRP A 90 8.82 13.54 -0.56
N TYR A 91 9.22 14.06 0.59
CA TYR A 91 9.00 15.47 0.97
C TYR A 91 10.26 16.35 0.82
N LYS A 92 11.45 15.74 0.81
CA LYS A 92 12.73 16.45 0.74
C LYS A 92 12.92 17.09 -0.64
N GLY A 93 12.61 18.38 -0.72
CA GLY A 93 12.74 19.18 -1.95
C GLY A 93 11.45 19.91 -2.33
N TYR A 94 10.36 19.63 -1.64
CA TYR A 94 9.11 20.37 -1.75
C TYR A 94 9.00 21.43 -0.65
N GLU A 95 8.28 22.51 -0.96
CA GLU A 95 8.01 23.55 0.02
C GLU A 95 7.07 23.01 1.11
N ARG A 96 7.26 23.53 2.33
CA ARG A 96 6.41 23.19 3.48
C ARG A 96 5.36 24.28 3.66
N SER A 97 4.19 23.88 4.10
CA SER A 97 3.06 24.77 4.40
C SER A 97 2.66 24.66 5.88
N SER A 98 1.75 25.53 6.32
CA SER A 98 0.98 25.28 7.54
C SER A 98 0.02 24.11 7.32
N PHE A 99 -0.41 23.46 8.41
CA PHE A 99 -1.44 22.42 8.33
C PHE A 99 -2.61 22.90 7.49
N HIS A 100 -2.95 22.13 6.46
CA HIS A 100 -4.12 22.38 5.63
C HIS A 100 -4.73 21.06 5.16
N THR A 101 -6.03 21.12 4.88
CA THR A 101 -6.78 19.99 4.34
C THR A 101 -6.85 20.07 2.83
N PHE A 102 -6.93 18.92 2.18
CA PHE A 102 -7.10 18.79 0.74
C PHE A 102 -8.23 17.79 0.45
N ASP A 103 -9.04 18.06 -0.57
CA ASP A 103 -10.09 17.15 -1.02
C ASP A 103 -9.70 16.59 -2.39
N ASP A 104 -9.14 15.40 -2.36
CA ASP A 104 -8.70 14.65 -3.53
C ASP A 104 -9.63 13.45 -3.82
N SER A 105 -10.86 13.49 -3.29
CA SER A 105 -11.88 12.47 -3.48
C SER A 105 -12.36 12.33 -4.92
N ARG A 106 -11.87 13.15 -5.85
CA ARG A 106 -12.16 13.06 -7.30
C ARG A 106 -10.93 12.77 -8.15
N GLU A 107 -9.78 12.59 -7.51
CA GLU A 107 -8.54 12.33 -8.22
C GLU A 107 -8.36 10.84 -8.53
N TRP A 108 -7.57 10.57 -9.57
CA TRP A 108 -7.05 9.25 -9.91
C TRP A 108 -8.08 8.10 -9.98
N LEU A 109 -9.33 8.41 -10.30
CA LEU A 109 -10.42 7.42 -10.34
C LEU A 109 -10.51 6.56 -9.06
N GLN A 110 -10.18 7.12 -7.89
CA GLN A 110 -10.14 6.43 -6.59
C GLN A 110 -9.05 5.37 -6.42
N LEU A 111 -8.11 5.23 -7.36
CA LEU A 111 -7.03 4.24 -7.24
C LEU A 111 -6.17 4.49 -5.99
N ASP A 112 -5.96 5.76 -5.68
CA ASP A 112 -5.31 6.18 -4.45
C ASP A 112 -6.01 5.61 -3.20
N LYS A 113 -7.34 5.80 -3.10
CA LYS A 113 -8.18 5.34 -1.98
C LYS A 113 -8.18 3.81 -1.91
N ALA A 114 -8.20 3.14 -3.06
CA ALA A 114 -8.06 1.69 -3.12
C ALA A 114 -6.69 1.22 -2.60
N GLY A 115 -5.62 1.95 -2.93
CA GLY A 115 -4.27 1.76 -2.39
C GLY A 115 -4.20 1.95 -0.88
N HIS A 116 -4.83 3.00 -0.35
CA HIS A 116 -4.97 3.26 1.09
C HIS A 116 -5.69 2.11 1.81
N ALA A 117 -6.87 1.72 1.33
CA ALA A 117 -7.64 0.62 1.88
C ALA A 117 -6.88 -0.72 1.81
N TRP A 118 -6.25 -1.03 0.67
CA TRP A 118 -5.48 -2.25 0.49
C TRP A 118 -4.25 -2.29 1.40
N THR A 119 -3.53 -1.18 1.52
CA THR A 119 -2.34 -1.08 2.38
C THR A 119 -2.72 -1.25 3.85
N ALA A 120 -3.80 -0.59 4.31
CA ALA A 120 -4.30 -0.73 5.67
C ALA A 120 -4.74 -2.17 5.97
N TYR A 121 -5.52 -2.78 5.07
CA TYR A 121 -5.99 -4.17 5.18
C TYR A 121 -4.82 -5.16 5.24
N THR A 122 -3.90 -5.08 4.28
CA THR A 122 -2.81 -6.04 4.09
C THR A 122 -1.76 -5.93 5.20
N THR A 123 -1.40 -4.71 5.58
CA THR A 123 -0.51 -4.46 6.73
C THR A 123 -1.15 -5.00 8.00
N GLY A 124 -2.46 -4.76 8.18
CA GLY A 124 -3.22 -5.29 9.30
C GLY A 124 -3.10 -6.80 9.44
N LYS A 125 -3.37 -7.51 8.34
CA LYS A 125 -3.27 -8.97 8.24
C LYS A 125 -1.88 -9.49 8.62
N TYR A 126 -0.83 -9.02 7.96
CA TYR A 126 0.52 -9.52 8.19
C TYR A 126 1.03 -9.21 9.61
N LEU A 127 0.72 -8.03 10.14
CA LEU A 127 1.12 -7.68 11.49
C LEU A 127 0.36 -8.51 12.52
N THR A 128 -0.92 -8.83 12.30
CA THR A 128 -1.66 -9.75 13.17
C THR A 128 -0.99 -11.12 13.20
N ASP A 129 -0.70 -11.73 12.04
CA ASP A 129 -0.02 -13.03 11.96
C ASP A 129 1.32 -13.01 12.70
N MET A 130 2.10 -11.94 12.54
CA MET A 130 3.38 -11.75 13.24
C MET A 130 3.20 -11.61 14.76
N TRP A 131 2.18 -10.89 15.23
CA TRP A 131 1.90 -10.74 16.66
C TRP A 131 1.41 -12.03 17.29
N GLU A 132 0.58 -12.81 16.58
CA GLU A 132 0.17 -14.15 17.02
C GLU A 132 1.36 -15.10 17.10
N TRP A 133 2.21 -15.10 16.07
CA TRP A 133 3.48 -15.82 16.07
C TRP A 133 4.35 -15.39 17.26
N ALA A 134 4.38 -14.10 17.58
CA ALA A 134 5.07 -13.59 18.76
C ALA A 134 4.47 -14.10 20.09
N GLY A 135 3.24 -14.59 20.06
CA GLY A 135 2.52 -15.18 21.20
C GLY A 135 1.50 -14.25 21.84
N LEU A 136 1.07 -13.19 21.14
CA LEU A 136 -0.13 -12.45 21.55
C LEU A 136 -1.37 -13.35 21.34
N PRO A 137 -2.34 -13.35 22.27
CA PRO A 137 -3.64 -13.96 22.01
C PRO A 137 -4.31 -13.35 20.78
N HIS A 138 -4.96 -14.18 19.96
CA HIS A 138 -5.57 -13.81 18.67
C HIS A 138 -6.26 -12.44 18.70
N LYS A 139 -7.26 -12.27 19.57
CA LYS A 139 -8.02 -11.00 19.67
C LYS A 139 -7.13 -9.76 19.91
N LYS A 140 -6.04 -9.88 20.68
CA LYS A 140 -5.08 -8.79 20.89
C LYS A 140 -4.24 -8.55 19.64
N ALA A 141 -3.79 -9.61 18.99
CA ALA A 141 -3.02 -9.53 17.74
C ALA A 141 -3.85 -8.92 16.60
N VAL A 142 -5.15 -9.25 16.50
CA VAL A 142 -6.08 -8.64 15.53
C VAL A 142 -6.19 -7.14 15.72
N TRP A 143 -6.37 -6.66 16.96
CA TRP A 143 -6.45 -5.22 17.22
C TRP A 143 -5.12 -4.49 17.00
N VAL A 144 -4.02 -5.03 17.55
CA VAL A 144 -2.71 -4.38 17.42
C VAL A 144 -2.23 -4.40 15.97
N GLY A 145 -2.29 -5.56 15.31
CA GLY A 145 -1.93 -5.70 13.90
C GLY A 145 -2.87 -4.92 12.99
N GLY A 146 -4.17 -5.18 13.09
CA GLY A 146 -5.21 -4.57 12.24
C GLY A 146 -5.22 -3.05 12.24
N LEU A 147 -4.95 -2.39 13.37
CA LEU A 147 -4.90 -0.93 13.45
C LEU A 147 -3.56 -0.33 12.97
N SER A 148 -2.49 -1.11 12.93
CA SER A 148 -1.14 -0.60 12.64
C SER A 148 -1.02 -0.02 11.23
N GLY A 149 -1.66 -0.63 10.22
CA GLY A 149 -1.64 -0.13 8.84
C GLY A 149 -2.34 1.23 8.71
N ALA A 150 -3.53 1.38 9.29
CA ALA A 150 -4.25 2.64 9.30
C ALA A 150 -3.51 3.73 10.11
N ALA A 151 -2.90 3.37 11.23
CA ALA A 151 -2.07 4.29 12.01
C ALA A 151 -0.86 4.79 11.22
N TYR A 152 -0.16 3.90 10.50
CA TYR A 152 0.97 4.26 9.64
C TYR A 152 0.56 5.26 8.55
N LEU A 153 -0.51 4.96 7.81
CA LEU A 153 -1.01 5.82 6.74
C LEU A 153 -1.55 7.15 7.29
N THR A 154 -2.18 7.17 8.45
CA THR A 154 -2.60 8.42 9.12
C THR A 154 -1.42 9.34 9.45
N VAL A 155 -0.25 8.77 9.77
CA VAL A 155 0.96 9.59 9.95
C VAL A 155 1.47 10.15 8.62
N ILE A 156 1.30 9.43 7.51
CA ILE A 156 1.60 9.96 6.17
C ILE A 156 0.67 11.14 5.85
N GLU A 157 -0.65 10.99 6.05
CA GLU A 157 -1.62 12.09 5.90
C GLU A 157 -1.25 13.32 6.75
N PHE A 158 -0.75 13.08 7.95
CA PHE A 158 -0.25 14.16 8.81
C PHE A 158 1.00 14.83 8.23
N LEU A 159 1.90 14.10 7.58
CA LEU A 159 3.06 14.68 6.90
C LEU A 159 2.63 15.49 5.66
N ASP A 160 1.63 14.98 4.92
CA ASP A 160 1.03 15.63 3.75
C ASP A 160 0.35 16.94 4.13
N ALA A 161 -0.31 17.01 5.28
CA ALA A 161 -0.94 18.24 5.78
C ALA A 161 -0.03 19.47 5.84
N TYR A 162 1.30 19.27 5.91
CA TYR A 162 2.31 20.33 5.96
C TYR A 162 3.15 20.42 4.67
N SER A 163 2.74 19.76 3.58
CA SER A 163 3.33 19.92 2.25
C SER A 163 2.69 21.10 1.52
N ALA A 164 3.39 21.78 0.61
CA ALA A 164 2.76 22.76 -0.27
C ALA A 164 2.02 22.09 -1.46
N GLU A 165 2.39 20.85 -1.80
CA GLU A 165 1.85 20.11 -2.96
C GLU A 165 0.72 19.14 -2.61
N TRP A 166 0.71 18.64 -1.37
CA TRP A 166 -0.29 17.69 -0.83
C TRP A 166 -0.89 18.26 0.45
N GLY A 167 -1.97 17.66 0.97
CA GLY A 167 -2.61 18.09 2.21
C GLY A 167 -3.34 16.96 2.92
N TRP A 168 -3.86 17.21 4.12
CA TRP A 168 -4.60 16.20 4.90
C TRP A 168 -5.90 15.82 4.17
N SER A 169 -6.02 14.56 3.74
CA SER A 169 -7.20 14.06 3.04
C SER A 169 -8.13 13.26 3.95
N TRP A 170 -9.37 13.74 4.09
CA TRP A 170 -10.40 12.97 4.81
C TRP A 170 -10.86 11.73 4.06
N SER A 171 -10.79 11.74 2.72
CA SER A 171 -11.09 10.55 1.93
C SER A 171 -10.04 9.45 2.13
N ASP A 172 -8.78 9.81 2.28
CA ASP A 172 -7.70 8.82 2.50
C ASP A 172 -7.75 8.27 3.91
N ILE A 173 -8.02 9.12 4.91
CA ILE A 173 -8.35 8.65 6.27
C ILE A 173 -9.55 7.69 6.27
N GLY A 174 -10.60 8.00 5.52
CA GLY A 174 -11.76 7.12 5.35
C GLY A 174 -11.38 5.77 4.75
N ALA A 175 -10.57 5.76 3.70
CA ALA A 175 -10.07 4.55 3.05
C ALA A 175 -9.18 3.71 3.98
N ASN A 176 -8.29 4.35 4.75
CA ASN A 176 -7.44 3.71 5.75
C ASN A 176 -8.29 2.97 6.80
N VAL A 177 -9.30 3.67 7.36
CA VAL A 177 -10.22 3.11 8.35
C VAL A 177 -11.04 1.98 7.76
N PHE A 178 -11.52 2.12 6.52
CA PHE A 178 -12.27 1.07 5.83
C PHE A 178 -11.44 -0.22 5.67
N GLY A 179 -10.21 -0.11 5.15
CA GLY A 179 -9.34 -1.26 4.96
C GLY A 179 -9.01 -2.00 6.27
N SER A 180 -8.66 -1.24 7.31
CA SER A 180 -8.41 -1.79 8.65
C SER A 180 -9.66 -2.47 9.24
N THR A 181 -10.83 -1.83 9.12
CA THR A 181 -12.09 -2.35 9.62
C THR A 181 -12.52 -3.61 8.87
N LEU A 182 -12.31 -3.67 7.54
CA LEU A 182 -12.61 -4.85 6.73
C LEU A 182 -11.79 -6.08 7.20
N PHE A 183 -10.51 -5.88 7.54
CA PHE A 183 -9.68 -6.94 8.09
C PHE A 183 -10.13 -7.36 9.49
N ILE A 184 -10.18 -6.39 10.42
CA ILE A 184 -10.51 -6.62 11.84
C ILE A 184 -11.89 -7.25 11.98
N GLY A 185 -12.88 -6.73 11.25
CA GLY A 185 -14.25 -7.20 11.32
C GLY A 185 -14.35 -8.67 10.95
N GLN A 186 -13.67 -9.11 9.89
CA GLN A 186 -13.67 -10.50 9.47
C GLN A 186 -12.99 -11.42 10.50
N GLU A 187 -11.83 -11.03 11.04
CA GLU A 187 -11.16 -11.81 12.09
C GLU A 187 -12.02 -11.93 13.35
N LEU A 188 -12.63 -10.85 13.81
CA LEU A 188 -13.42 -10.86 15.04
C LEU A 188 -14.78 -11.57 14.89
N MET A 189 -15.38 -11.53 13.70
CA MET A 189 -16.69 -12.14 13.45
C MET A 189 -16.60 -13.59 13.02
N TRP A 190 -15.62 -13.94 12.19
CA TRP A 190 -15.52 -15.25 11.57
C TRP A 190 -14.25 -16.02 11.94
N ASN A 191 -13.27 -15.38 12.58
CA ASN A 191 -11.97 -15.99 12.89
C ASN A 191 -11.28 -16.54 11.61
N GLU A 192 -11.57 -15.91 10.47
CA GLU A 192 -11.04 -16.19 9.13
C GLU A 192 -11.32 -15.00 8.18
N GLN A 193 -10.45 -14.78 7.19
CA GLN A 193 -10.73 -13.84 6.09
C GLN A 193 -11.51 -14.51 4.97
N ARG A 194 -12.78 -14.17 4.80
CA ARG A 194 -13.65 -14.70 3.73
C ARG A 194 -13.61 -13.88 2.45
N ILE A 195 -13.39 -12.58 2.58
CA ILE A 195 -13.23 -11.61 1.50
C ILE A 195 -11.82 -11.05 1.62
N GLN A 196 -11.04 -11.16 0.54
CA GLN A 196 -9.69 -10.65 0.48
C GLN A 196 -9.61 -9.46 -0.47
N LEU A 197 -9.05 -8.35 0.03
CA LEU A 197 -8.65 -7.22 -0.79
C LEU A 197 -7.27 -7.50 -1.38
N LYS A 198 -7.19 -7.61 -2.70
CA LYS A 198 -6.02 -8.02 -3.46
C LYS A 198 -5.52 -6.88 -4.35
N PHE A 199 -4.23 -6.98 -4.67
CA PHE A 199 -3.51 -6.04 -5.51
C PHE A 199 -2.80 -6.81 -6.62
N SER A 200 -2.74 -6.20 -7.79
CA SER A 200 -1.98 -6.69 -8.93
C SER A 200 -1.33 -5.50 -9.61
N PHE A 201 -0.09 -5.68 -10.06
CA PHE A 201 0.67 -4.67 -10.76
C PHE A 201 1.15 -5.25 -12.08
N HIS A 202 0.90 -4.52 -13.17
CA HIS A 202 1.41 -4.86 -14.48
C HIS A 202 2.19 -3.66 -15.03
N PRO A 203 3.54 -3.71 -15.04
CA PRO A 203 4.33 -2.56 -15.45
C PRO A 203 4.02 -2.17 -16.89
N SER A 204 3.54 -0.94 -17.08
CA SER A 204 3.28 -0.37 -18.39
C SER A 204 4.60 -0.07 -19.11
N SER A 205 4.68 -0.45 -20.39
CA SER A 205 5.76 -0.05 -21.30
C SER A 205 5.15 0.59 -22.55
N TYR A 206 5.61 1.80 -22.85
CA TYR A 206 5.14 2.58 -23.99
C TYR A 206 6.11 2.42 -25.15
N LYS A 207 5.57 2.09 -26.34
CA LYS A 207 6.36 1.98 -27.57
C LYS A 207 6.87 3.34 -28.06
N ASP A 208 6.14 4.41 -27.76
CA ASP A 208 6.52 5.77 -28.09
C ASP A 208 7.60 6.26 -27.11
N PRO A 209 8.81 6.67 -27.59
CA PRO A 209 9.90 7.08 -26.72
C PRO A 209 9.60 8.32 -25.85
N MET A 210 8.77 9.23 -26.33
CA MET A 210 8.38 10.42 -25.57
C MET A 210 7.44 10.04 -24.42
N LEU A 211 6.48 9.15 -24.66
CA LEU A 211 5.60 8.63 -23.60
C LEU A 211 6.40 7.85 -22.54
N GLU A 212 7.32 6.99 -22.96
CA GLU A 212 8.17 6.24 -22.03
C GLU A 212 9.04 7.16 -21.19
N SER A 213 9.68 8.16 -21.81
CA SER A 213 10.47 9.16 -21.09
C SER A 213 9.62 9.97 -20.10
N ARG A 214 8.37 10.29 -20.44
CA ARG A 214 7.46 10.98 -19.53
C ARG A 214 7.07 10.09 -18.35
N ALA A 215 6.76 8.81 -18.59
CA ALA A 215 6.47 7.84 -17.54
C ALA A 215 7.65 7.68 -16.58
N ASP A 216 8.88 7.54 -17.12
CA ASP A 216 10.12 7.50 -16.32
C ASP A 216 10.28 8.73 -15.43
N ASN A 217 9.96 9.91 -15.95
CA ASN A 217 10.11 11.17 -15.22
C ASN A 217 9.03 11.40 -14.14
N LEU A 218 7.84 10.83 -14.30
CA LEU A 218 6.73 10.95 -13.35
C LEU A 218 6.76 9.85 -12.29
N PHE A 219 6.92 8.60 -12.72
CA PHE A 219 6.73 7.42 -11.89
C PHE A 219 8.03 6.71 -11.54
N GLY A 220 9.15 7.11 -12.16
CA GLY A 220 10.44 6.45 -11.99
C GLY A 220 10.68 5.33 -13.00
N LYS A 221 11.93 4.84 -13.02
CA LYS A 221 12.40 3.77 -13.92
C LYS A 221 12.26 2.37 -13.34
N PRO A 222 12.70 2.09 -12.09
CA PRO A 222 12.67 0.73 -11.59
C PRO A 222 11.24 0.27 -11.31
N TRP A 223 11.00 -1.03 -11.45
CA TRP A 223 9.66 -1.63 -11.35
C TRP A 223 8.95 -1.32 -10.03
N TYR A 224 9.68 -1.20 -8.92
CA TYR A 224 9.11 -0.90 -7.60
C TYR A 224 8.66 0.56 -7.46
N GLU A 225 9.33 1.51 -8.13
CA GLU A 225 8.90 2.92 -8.17
C GLU A 225 7.62 3.02 -8.99
N ARG A 226 7.59 2.35 -10.14
CA ARG A 226 6.38 2.26 -10.97
C ARG A 226 5.24 1.53 -10.27
N MET A 227 5.53 0.47 -9.52
CA MET A 227 4.52 -0.23 -8.72
C MET A 227 3.86 0.70 -7.71
N LEU A 228 4.61 1.62 -7.08
CA LEU A 228 4.07 2.55 -6.10
C LEU A 228 3.40 3.77 -6.71
N LYS A 229 3.95 4.32 -7.80
CA LYS A 229 3.57 5.64 -8.33
C LYS A 229 2.70 5.62 -9.58
N ASP A 230 2.80 4.57 -10.40
CA ASP A 230 2.03 4.49 -11.65
C ASP A 230 0.68 3.81 -11.39
N TYR A 231 -0.31 4.62 -10.99
CA TYR A 231 -1.66 4.12 -10.69
C TYR A 231 -2.36 3.50 -11.90
N ASN A 232 -1.93 3.81 -13.14
CA ASN A 232 -2.48 3.20 -14.34
C ASN A 232 -2.07 1.73 -14.50
N ALA A 233 -0.98 1.33 -13.84
CA ALA A 233 -0.44 -0.02 -13.87
C ALA A 233 -0.94 -0.88 -12.68
N GLN A 234 -1.78 -0.33 -11.81
CA GLN A 234 -2.29 -0.97 -10.62
C GLN A 234 -3.72 -1.49 -10.81
N THR A 235 -4.04 -2.62 -10.19
CA THR A 235 -5.39 -3.16 -10.15
C THR A 235 -5.69 -3.68 -8.75
N TYR A 236 -6.73 -3.11 -8.14
CA TYR A 236 -7.26 -3.54 -6.85
C TYR A 236 -8.57 -4.29 -7.06
N TRP A 237 -8.72 -5.42 -6.37
CA TRP A 237 -9.89 -6.28 -6.56
C TRP A 237 -10.22 -7.05 -5.29
N LEU A 238 -11.50 -7.39 -5.12
CA LEU A 238 -11.96 -8.26 -4.04
C LEU A 238 -12.02 -9.70 -4.54
N SER A 239 -11.69 -10.63 -3.65
CA SER A 239 -11.78 -12.05 -3.92
C SER A 239 -12.46 -12.73 -2.74
N ALA A 240 -13.55 -13.46 -2.99
CA ALA A 240 -14.37 -14.08 -1.96
C ALA A 240 -14.30 -15.61 -2.03
N ASN A 241 -14.07 -16.24 -0.87
CA ASN A 241 -14.16 -17.69 -0.74
C ASN A 241 -15.64 -18.11 -0.60
N LEU A 242 -16.22 -18.68 -1.65
CA LEU A 242 -17.65 -19.02 -1.65
C LEU A 242 -17.98 -20.14 -0.65
N LYS A 243 -17.06 -21.09 -0.44
CA LYS A 243 -17.25 -22.19 0.50
C LYS A 243 -17.30 -21.71 1.95
N SER A 244 -16.54 -20.69 2.34
CA SER A 244 -16.58 -20.09 3.67
C SER A 244 -17.95 -19.47 4.00
N PHE A 245 -18.69 -18.96 3.00
CA PHE A 245 -20.06 -18.47 3.17
C PHE A 245 -21.08 -19.60 3.13
N PHE A 246 -20.94 -20.53 2.19
CA PHE A 246 -21.87 -21.64 1.97
C PHE A 246 -21.26 -22.96 2.42
N LYS A 247 -21.02 -23.11 3.74
CA LYS A 247 -20.29 -24.25 4.31
C LYS A 247 -20.87 -25.62 3.94
N GLN A 248 -22.18 -25.71 3.74
CA GLN A 248 -22.89 -26.95 3.37
C GLN A 248 -22.96 -27.21 1.86
N SER A 249 -22.46 -26.32 1.01
CA SER A 249 -22.45 -26.51 -0.45
C SER A 249 -21.38 -27.51 -0.89
N ASN A 250 -21.51 -28.04 -2.10
CA ASN A 250 -20.50 -28.89 -2.75
C ASN A 250 -19.38 -28.08 -3.43
N LEU A 251 -19.26 -26.78 -3.14
CA LEU A 251 -18.19 -25.94 -3.68
C LEU A 251 -16.83 -26.37 -3.09
N PRO A 252 -15.75 -26.39 -3.89
CA PRO A 252 -14.43 -26.73 -3.39
C PRO A 252 -13.87 -25.60 -2.51
N GLU A 253 -13.15 -25.96 -1.44
CA GLU A 253 -12.62 -25.01 -0.44
C GLU A 253 -11.61 -24.00 -1.04
N TRP A 254 -10.94 -24.36 -2.12
CA TRP A 254 -9.97 -23.49 -2.79
C TRP A 254 -10.61 -22.47 -3.75
N LEU A 255 -11.90 -22.58 -4.05
CA LEU A 255 -12.56 -21.67 -4.99
C LEU A 255 -12.72 -20.28 -4.39
N ASN A 256 -12.06 -19.32 -5.03
CA ASN A 256 -12.22 -17.91 -4.77
C ASN A 256 -12.63 -17.22 -6.08
N VAL A 257 -13.61 -16.34 -6.00
CA VAL A 257 -14.10 -15.51 -7.12
C VAL A 257 -13.74 -14.07 -6.87
#